data_AF-A0A4Y2MSJ7-F1
#
_entry.id   AF-A0A4Y2MSJ7-F1
#
_cell.length_a   1.000
_cell.length_b   1.000
_cell.length_c   1.000
_cell.angle_alpha   90.00
_cell.angle_beta   90.00
_cell.angle_gamma   90.00
#
_symmetry.space_group_name_H-M   'P 1'
#
loop_
_entity.id
_entity.type
_entity.pdbx_description
1 polymer ?
#
loop_
_entity_poly.entity_id
_entity_poly.type
_entity_poly.pdbx_seq_one_letter_code
_entity_poly.pdbx_strand_id
1 'polypeptide(L)'
;MNVQYMSKEKFACSEKIASGIVDNCAQEKMLEAINEEKRLAQIRGDVDADGFHCITVIVDGGWCKRSYGHGYNASSGVSVIIGMLTQKILFIGVRNKVCLICLSISKGRTKERKEACLLEKLERTINGYGK
;
A
#
# COMPACT_ATOMS: atom_id res chain seq x y z
N MET A 1 27.29 1.29 -27.09
CA MET A 1 25.86 0.93 -27.03
C MET A 1 25.05 2.18 -27.31
N ASN A 2 24.35 2.27 -28.44
CA ASN A 2 23.51 3.42 -28.81
C ASN A 2 22.06 3.18 -28.35
N VAL A 3 21.86 3.14 -27.03
CA VAL A 3 20.52 2.97 -26.46
C VAL A 3 19.87 4.35 -26.36
N GLN A 4 18.76 4.54 -27.06
CA GLN A 4 17.96 5.75 -26.96
C GLN A 4 17.33 5.84 -25.57
N TYR A 5 17.58 6.94 -24.86
CA TYR A 5 17.02 7.17 -23.53
C TYR A 5 15.80 8.10 -23.60
N MET A 6 14.80 7.81 -22.79
CA MET A 6 13.64 8.68 -22.61
C MET A 6 14.04 9.89 -21.74
N SER A 7 13.49 11.07 -22.04
CA SER A 7 13.68 12.23 -21.14
C SER A 7 13.02 11.97 -19.79
N LYS A 8 13.53 12.61 -18.73
CA LYS A 8 13.03 12.46 -17.37
C LYS A 8 11.53 12.81 -17.27
N GLU A 9 11.10 13.84 -17.99
CA GLU A 9 9.73 14.34 -17.99
C GLU A 9 8.79 13.34 -18.65
N LYS A 10 9.19 12.77 -19.79
CA LYS A 10 8.43 11.73 -20.48
C LYS A 10 8.33 10.47 -19.62
N PHE A 11 9.43 10.05 -19.00
CA PHE A 11 9.43 8.90 -18.09
C PHE A 11 8.48 9.10 -16.93
N ALA A 12 8.58 10.24 -16.22
CA ALA A 12 7.72 10.54 -15.08
C ALA A 12 6.23 10.63 -15.46
N CYS A 13 5.91 11.07 -16.68
CA CYS A 13 4.55 11.07 -17.20
C CYS A 13 4.03 9.64 -17.42
N SER A 14 4.80 8.82 -18.14
CA SER A 14 4.44 7.42 -18.42
C SER A 14 4.36 6.58 -17.13
N GLU A 15 5.28 6.80 -16.19
CA GLU A 15 5.31 6.13 -14.89
C GLU A 15 4.02 6.41 -14.10
N LYS A 16 3.54 7.66 -14.05
CA LYS A 16 2.30 8.00 -13.36
C LYS A 16 1.08 7.30 -13.95
N ILE A 17 1.01 7.23 -15.28
CA ILE A 17 -0.09 6.54 -15.97
C ILE A 17 -0.05 5.04 -15.64
N ALA A 18 1.13 4.43 -15.77
CA ALA A 18 1.32 3.01 -15.45
C ALA A 18 0.99 2.71 -13.98
N SER A 19 1.45 3.55 -13.05
CA SER A 19 1.15 3.42 -11.60
C SER A 19 -0.35 3.45 -11.36
N GLY A 20 -1.08 4.42 -11.94
CA GLY A 20 -2.52 4.50 -11.76
C GLY A 20 -3.27 3.26 -12.25
N ILE A 21 -2.85 2.68 -13.39
CA ILE A 21 -3.45 1.45 -13.91
C ILE A 21 -3.19 0.27 -12.96
N VAL A 22 -1.95 0.13 -12.48
CA VAL A 22 -1.57 -0.95 -11.55
C VAL A 22 -2.32 -0.80 -10.22
N ASP A 23 -2.39 0.42 -9.68
CA ASP A 23 -3.05 0.69 -8.41
C ASP A 23 -4.56 0.37 -8.48
N ASN A 24 -5.24 0.78 -9.56
CA ASN A 24 -6.66 0.49 -9.76
C ASN A 24 -6.91 -1.02 -9.91
N CYS A 25 -6.12 -1.69 -10.74
CA CYS A 25 -6.24 -3.14 -10.93
C CYS A 25 -6.00 -3.90 -9.62
N ALA A 26 -4.99 -3.49 -8.83
CA ALA A 26 -4.72 -4.08 -7.54
C ALA A 26 -5.89 -3.88 -6.56
N GLN A 27 -6.47 -2.67 -6.49
CA GLN A 27 -7.62 -2.38 -5.64
C GLN A 27 -8.85 -3.21 -6.01
N GLU A 28 -9.16 -3.31 -7.31
CA GLU A 28 -10.27 -4.13 -7.81
C GLU A 28 -10.09 -5.60 -7.42
N LYS A 29 -8.89 -6.16 -7.64
CA LYS A 29 -8.60 -7.56 -7.30
C LYS A 29 -8.58 -7.85 -5.81
N MET A 30 -8.12 -6.92 -4.98
CA MET A 30 -8.22 -7.05 -3.53
C MET A 30 -9.68 -7.02 -3.06
N LEU A 31 -10.52 -6.14 -3.64
CA LEU A 31 -11.95 -6.09 -3.32
C LEU A 31 -12.67 -7.38 -3.72
N GLU A 32 -12.39 -7.91 -4.92
CA GLU A 32 -12.90 -9.22 -5.37
C GLU A 32 -12.51 -10.34 -4.40
N ALA A 33 -11.25 -10.34 -3.93
CA ALA A 33 -10.76 -11.34 -2.98
C ALA A 33 -11.44 -11.22 -1.61
N ILE A 34 -11.64 -10.00 -1.09
CA ILE A 34 -12.36 -9.75 0.17
C ILE A 34 -13.80 -10.25 0.06
N ASN A 35 -14.49 -9.93 -1.03
CA ASN A 35 -15.89 -10.35 -1.22
C ASN A 35 -16.04 -11.87 -1.27
N GLU A 36 -15.06 -12.57 -1.84
CA GLU A 36 -15.06 -14.03 -1.86
C GLU A 36 -14.85 -14.63 -0.47
N GLU A 37 -13.89 -14.14 0.31
CA GLU A 37 -13.69 -14.57 1.72
C GLU A 37 -14.94 -14.28 2.57
N LYS A 38 -15.56 -13.11 2.38
CA LYS A 38 -16.81 -12.73 3.04
C LYS A 38 -17.95 -13.69 2.70
N ARG A 39 -18.09 -14.05 1.42
CA ARG A 39 -19.10 -15.02 0.95
C ARG A 39 -18.89 -16.39 1.58
N LEU A 40 -17.65 -16.84 1.67
CA LEU A 40 -17.30 -18.14 2.29
C LEU A 40 -17.60 -18.14 3.79
N ALA A 41 -17.27 -17.07 4.51
CA ALA A 41 -17.62 -16.91 5.92
C ALA A 41 -19.14 -16.94 6.14
N GLN A 42 -19.91 -16.25 5.29
CA GLN A 42 -21.37 -16.28 5.34
C GLN A 42 -21.95 -17.69 5.17
N ILE A 43 -21.41 -18.49 4.23
CA ILE A 43 -21.87 -19.86 3.98
C ILE A 43 -21.60 -20.77 5.18
N ARG A 44 -20.48 -20.55 5.88
CA ARG A 44 -20.10 -21.33 7.06
C ARG A 44 -20.84 -20.94 8.33
N GLY A 45 -21.48 -19.77 8.32
CA GLY A 45 -22.06 -19.18 9.52
C GLY A 45 -21.01 -18.57 10.45
N ASP A 46 -19.82 -18.25 9.91
CA ASP A 46 -18.74 -17.57 10.63
C ASP A 46 -19.06 -16.07 10.73
N VAL A 47 -20.13 -15.75 11.46
CA VAL A 47 -20.63 -14.39 11.67
C VAL A 47 -20.75 -14.16 13.17
N ASP A 48 -20.20 -13.06 13.67
CA ASP A 48 -20.29 -12.71 15.08
C ASP A 48 -21.68 -12.17 15.47
N ALA A 49 -21.86 -11.85 16.76
CA ALA A 49 -23.12 -11.33 17.29
C ALA A 49 -23.53 -9.97 16.68
N ASP A 50 -22.58 -9.20 16.15
CA ASP A 50 -22.79 -7.89 15.56
C ASP A 50 -22.98 -7.94 14.03
N GLY A 51 -22.88 -9.13 13.43
CA GLY A 51 -23.07 -9.35 12.00
C GLY A 51 -21.80 -9.21 11.16
N PHE A 52 -20.61 -9.15 11.78
CA PHE A 52 -19.35 -9.14 11.05
C PHE A 52 -18.92 -10.54 10.65
N HIS A 53 -18.48 -10.67 9.39
CA HIS A 53 -17.92 -11.91 8.85
C HIS A 53 -16.53 -12.16 9.42
N CYS A 54 -16.39 -13.24 10.18
CA CYS A 54 -15.13 -13.66 10.78
C CYS A 54 -14.32 -14.48 9.77
N ILE A 55 -13.19 -13.94 9.32
CA ILE A 55 -12.27 -14.63 8.40
C ILE A 55 -10.92 -14.85 9.05
N THR A 56 -10.31 -16.01 8.79
CA THR A 56 -8.92 -16.26 9.20
C THR A 56 -7.98 -15.68 8.14
N VAL A 57 -6.97 -14.95 8.58
CA VAL A 57 -5.98 -14.33 7.70
C VAL A 57 -4.56 -14.65 8.13
N ILE A 58 -3.65 -14.69 7.16
CA ILE A 58 -2.21 -14.66 7.38
C ILE A 58 -1.74 -13.23 7.17
N VAL A 59 -0.94 -12.71 8.10
CA VAL A 59 -0.32 -11.39 7.96
C VAL A 59 1.17 -11.58 7.77
N ASP A 60 1.70 -11.00 6.70
CA ASP A 60 3.13 -10.93 6.43
C ASP A 60 3.56 -9.47 6.25
N GLY A 61 4.82 -9.19 6.47
CA GLY A 61 5.35 -7.85 6.33
C GLY A 61 6.86 -7.79 6.49
N GLY A 62 7.46 -6.82 5.81
CA GLY A 62 8.89 -6.70 5.76
C GLY A 62 9.36 -5.28 5.46
N TRP A 63 10.60 -5.02 5.90
CA TRP A 63 11.36 -3.84 5.50
C TRP A 63 12.40 -4.31 4.51
N CYS A 64 12.31 -3.82 3.27
CA CYS A 64 13.28 -4.18 2.23
C CYS A 64 14.69 -3.82 2.69
N LYS A 65 15.66 -4.71 2.49
CA LYS A 65 17.09 -4.41 2.70
C LYS A 65 17.60 -3.57 1.53
N ARG A 66 18.43 -2.56 1.81
CA ARG A 66 19.13 -1.79 0.77
C ARG A 66 20.52 -2.40 0.54
N SER A 67 20.95 -2.47 -0.71
CA SER A 67 22.21 -3.12 -1.12
C SER A 67 23.41 -2.17 -1.25
N TYR A 68 23.30 -0.91 -0.84
CA TYR A 68 24.39 0.09 -0.96
C TYR A 68 25.52 -0.08 0.07
N GLY A 69 26.12 -1.27 0.15
CA GLY A 69 27.31 -1.55 0.95
C GLY A 69 27.11 -1.69 2.46
N HIS A 70 25.92 -1.38 2.98
CA HIS A 70 25.57 -1.53 4.39
C HIS A 70 24.16 -2.14 4.53
N GLY A 71 24.01 -3.14 5.40
CA GLY A 71 22.78 -3.95 5.59
C GLY A 71 21.58 -3.24 6.23
N TYR A 72 21.40 -1.96 5.97
CA TYR A 72 20.32 -1.14 6.52
C TYR A 72 18.96 -1.51 5.94
N ASN A 73 17.94 -1.45 6.79
CA ASN A 73 16.54 -1.52 6.37
C ASN A 73 16.15 -0.25 5.62
N ALA A 74 15.28 -0.38 4.62
CA ALA A 74 14.69 0.75 3.93
C ALA A 74 13.83 1.59 4.90
N SER A 75 13.71 2.89 4.62
CA SER A 75 12.80 3.78 5.35
C SER A 75 11.32 3.53 5.04
N SER A 76 11.02 2.50 4.24
CA SER A 76 9.68 2.09 3.84
C SER A 76 9.54 0.59 4.15
N GLY A 77 8.43 0.23 4.79
CA GLY A 77 8.02 -1.15 5.04
C GLY A 77 6.69 -1.44 4.35
N VAL A 78 6.46 -2.70 4.05
CA VAL A 78 5.20 -3.19 3.49
C VAL A 78 4.61 -4.24 4.43
N SER A 79 3.28 -4.25 4.54
CA SER A 79 2.50 -5.27 5.22
C SER A 79 1.40 -5.76 4.31
N VAL A 80 1.12 -7.05 4.32
CA VAL A 80 0.13 -7.71 3.48
C VAL A 80 -0.79 -8.55 4.35
N ILE A 81 -2.09 -8.50 4.08
CA ILE A 81 -3.08 -9.41 4.66
C ILE A 81 -3.50 -10.37 3.57
N ILE A 82 -3.44 -11.67 3.86
CA ILE A 82 -3.72 -12.76 2.94
C ILE A 82 -4.87 -13.59 3.53
N GLY A 83 -5.91 -13.85 2.74
CA GLY A 83 -7.02 -14.71 3.15
C GLY A 83 -6.55 -16.16 3.29
N MET A 84 -6.82 -16.80 4.44
CA MET A 84 -6.35 -18.17 4.70
C MET A 84 -7.00 -19.19 3.77
N LEU A 85 -8.22 -18.93 3.29
CA LEU A 85 -8.97 -19.93 2.51
C LEU A 85 -8.70 -19.78 1.03
N THR A 86 -8.80 -18.55 0.54
CA THR A 86 -8.58 -18.23 -0.88
C THR A 86 -7.10 -18.10 -1.23
N GLN A 87 -6.22 -17.92 -0.23
CA GLN A 87 -4.80 -17.64 -0.41
C GLN A 87 -4.55 -16.39 -1.28
N LYS A 88 -5.52 -15.47 -1.32
CA LYS A 88 -5.45 -14.21 -2.07
C LYS A 88 -5.10 -13.06 -1.16
N ILE A 89 -4.47 -12.03 -1.74
CA ILE A 89 -4.18 -10.79 -1.04
C ILE A 89 -5.48 -10.00 -0.84
N LEU A 90 -5.78 -9.67 0.41
CA LEU A 90 -6.93 -8.87 0.80
C LEU A 90 -6.55 -7.40 1.00
N PHE A 91 -5.33 -7.14 1.42
CA PHE A 91 -4.86 -5.79 1.68
C PHE A 91 -3.34 -5.67 1.54
N ILE A 92 -2.88 -4.54 1.01
CA ILE A 92 -1.47 -4.15 0.99
C ILE A 92 -1.36 -2.76 1.61
N GLY A 93 -0.53 -2.64 2.65
CA GLY A 93 -0.23 -1.38 3.32
C GLY A 93 1.25 -1.04 3.21
N VAL A 94 1.57 0.19 2.82
CA VAL A 94 2.94 0.71 2.83
C VAL A 94 3.09 1.74 3.94
N ARG A 95 4.11 1.56 4.78
CA ARG A 95 4.45 2.48 5.88
C ARG A 95 5.80 3.10 5.63
N ASN A 96 5.88 4.43 5.75
CA ASN A 96 7.13 5.17 5.58
C ASN A 96 7.56 5.76 6.92
N LYS A 97 8.80 5.46 7.34
CA LYS A 97 9.45 6.06 8.52
C LYS A 97 9.64 7.56 8.36
N VAL A 98 9.88 8.01 7.13
CA VAL A 98 10.10 9.42 6.80
C VAL A 98 9.32 9.77 5.54
N CYS A 99 8.52 10.83 5.59
CA CYS A 99 7.97 11.42 4.37
C CYS A 99 9.01 12.36 3.75
N LEU A 100 9.49 12.01 2.55
CA LEU A 100 10.51 12.80 1.84
C LEU A 100 10.02 14.21 1.47
N ILE A 101 8.72 14.39 1.26
CA ILE A 101 8.13 15.70 0.97
C ILE A 101 8.21 16.59 2.22
N CYS A 102 7.75 16.06 3.35
CA CYS A 102 7.78 16.77 4.62
C CYS A 102 9.25 17.06 5.07
N LEU A 103 10.20 16.15 4.79
CA LEU A 103 11.65 16.40 4.96
C LEU A 103 12.21 17.45 3.98
N SER A 104 11.68 17.53 2.76
CA SER A 104 12.12 18.50 1.76
C SER A 104 11.64 19.91 2.09
N ILE A 105 10.42 20.04 2.60
CA ILE A 105 9.84 21.29 3.11
C ILE A 105 10.63 21.78 4.33
N SER A 106 10.90 20.91 5.31
CA SER A 106 11.67 21.31 6.50
C SER A 106 13.10 21.76 6.18
N LYS A 107 13.69 21.24 5.11
CA LYS A 107 15.00 21.66 4.58
C LYS A 107 14.93 22.86 3.62
N GLY A 108 13.77 23.46 3.41
CA GLY A 108 13.58 24.62 2.53
C GLY A 108 13.78 24.34 1.03
N ARG A 109 13.84 23.07 0.61
CA ARG A 109 14.08 22.69 -0.80
C ARG A 109 12.83 22.80 -1.67
N THR A 110 11.65 22.75 -1.06
CA THR A 110 10.36 22.77 -1.74
C THR A 110 9.33 23.53 -0.90
N LYS A 111 8.43 24.27 -1.56
CA LYS A 111 7.29 24.94 -0.92
C LYS A 111 6.24 23.91 -0.48
N GLU A 112 5.40 24.28 0.51
CA GLU A 112 4.36 23.41 1.05
C GLU A 112 3.42 22.86 -0.02
N ARG A 113 3.13 21.55 0.07
CA ARG A 113 2.05 20.86 -0.65
C ARG A 113 1.38 19.88 0.29
N LYS A 114 0.28 20.30 0.92
CA LYS A 114 -0.43 19.52 1.95
C LYS A 114 -1.01 18.20 1.42
N GLU A 115 -1.44 18.16 0.16
CA GLU A 115 -2.07 16.97 -0.46
C GLU A 115 -1.15 15.77 -0.68
N ALA A 116 0.15 15.92 -0.45
CA ALA A 116 1.17 14.94 -0.78
C ALA A 116 1.92 14.34 0.43
N CYS A 117 1.68 14.79 1.68
CA CYS A 117 2.39 14.21 2.83
C CYS A 117 1.88 12.78 3.11
N LEU A 118 2.82 11.82 3.08
CA LEU A 118 2.55 10.39 3.25
C LEU A 118 2.22 10.01 4.70
N LEU A 119 2.58 10.85 5.67
CA LEU A 119 2.30 10.61 7.10
C LEU A 119 0.89 11.07 7.48
N GLU A 120 0.40 12.18 6.91
CA GLU A 120 -0.95 12.68 7.20
C GLU A 120 -2.05 11.80 6.57
N LYS A 121 -1.81 11.28 5.35
CA LYS A 121 -2.71 10.29 4.74
C LYS A 121 -2.84 9.02 5.60
N LEU A 122 -1.76 8.67 6.30
CA LEU A 122 -1.68 7.51 7.15
C LEU A 122 -2.60 7.60 8.38
N GLU A 123 -2.59 8.76 9.04
CA GLU A 123 -3.44 9.06 10.20
C GLU A 123 -4.92 9.14 9.82
N ARG A 124 -5.23 9.69 8.64
CA ARG A 124 -6.61 9.73 8.11
C ARG A 124 -7.15 8.34 7.77
N THR A 125 -6.32 7.45 7.22
CA THR A 125 -6.73 6.05 6.98
C THR A 125 -6.95 5.30 8.29
N ILE A 126 -6.06 5.43 9.29
CA ILE A 126 -6.26 4.78 10.60
C ILE A 126 -7.52 5.30 11.30
N ASN A 127 -7.76 6.62 11.30
CA ASN A 127 -8.93 7.22 11.95
C ASN A 127 -10.24 7.03 11.16
N GLY A 128 -10.18 6.61 9.90
CA GLY A 128 -11.34 6.27 9.06
C GLY A 128 -11.89 4.86 9.30
N TYR A 129 -11.08 3.94 9.83
CA TYR A 129 -11.51 2.61 10.28
C TYR A 129 -11.89 2.56 11.76
N GLY A 130 -11.84 3.69 12.48
CA GLY A 130 -12.10 3.82 13.91
C GLY A 130 -13.39 4.56 14.26
N LYS A 131 -14.41 4.51 13.40
CA LYS A 131 -15.77 4.98 13.70
C LYS A 131 -16.82 3.97 13.26
#